data_AF-A0A165HLM3-F1
#
_entry.id   AF-A0A165HLM3-F1
#
_cell.length_a   1.000
_cell.length_b   1.000
_cell.length_c   1.000
_cell.angle_alpha   90.00
_cell.angle_beta   90.00
_cell.angle_gamma   90.00
#
_symmetry.space_group_name_H-M   'P 1'
#
loop_
_entity.id
_entity.type
_entity.pdbx_description
1 polymer ?
#
loop_
_entity_poly.entity_id
_entity_poly.type
_entity_poly.pdbx_seq_one_letter_code
_entity_poly.pdbx_strand_id
1 'polypeptide(L)' 'MRLLAVVTLLLLSSLGYGLTCENAADPDHDIGNYCACSDGTCHFRSPRTGCNPPSVRVPCP' A
#
# COMPACT_ATOMS: atom_id res chain seq x y z
N MET A 1 3.01 -3.71 -37.79
CA MET A 1 3.79 -2.86 -36.85
C MET A 1 2.90 -2.09 -35.87
N ARG A 2 1.74 -1.54 -36.28
CA ARG A 2 0.83 -0.80 -35.37
C ARG A 2 0.14 -1.65 -34.30
N LEU A 3 -0.21 -2.91 -34.62
CA LEU A 3 -0.83 -3.84 -33.66
C LEU A 3 0.09 -4.24 -32.49
N LEU A 4 1.40 -4.35 -32.73
CA LEU A 4 2.35 -4.72 -31.67
C LEU A 4 2.43 -3.67 -30.55
N ALA A 5 2.31 -2.39 -30.89
CA ALA A 5 2.38 -1.29 -29.92
C ALA A 5 1.16 -1.27 -28.97
N VAL A 6 -0.02 -1.68 -29.46
CA VAL A 6 -1.25 -1.72 -28.64
C VAL A 6 -1.18 -2.85 -27.62
N VAL A 7 -0.61 -4.00 -28.01
CA VAL A 7 -0.46 -5.17 -27.13
C VAL A 7 0.54 -4.90 -26.00
N THR A 8 1.64 -4.20 -26.27
CA THR A 8 2.59 -3.81 -25.21
C THR A 8 2.02 -2.80 -24.22
N LEU A 9 1.22 -1.83 -24.67
CA LEU A 9 0.57 -0.85 -23.78
C LEU A 9 -0.44 -1.48 -22.82
N LEU A 10 -1.16 -2.53 -23.24
CA LEU A 10 -2.12 -3.25 -22.39
C LEU A 10 -1.45 -4.14 -21.32
N LEU A 11 -0.20 -4.54 -21.52
CA LEU A 11 0.52 -5.40 -20.59
C LEU A 11 1.17 -4.63 -19.42
N LEU A 12 1.36 -3.31 -19.54
CA LEU A 12 1.96 -2.48 -18.48
C LEU A 12 0.96 -2.02 -17.40
N SER A 13 -0.34 -2.11 -17.64
CA SER A 13 -1.38 -1.66 -16.68
C SER A 13 -1.61 -2.60 -15.49
N SER A 14 -0.91 -3.74 -15.41
CA SER A 14 -1.05 -4.72 -14.33
C SER A 14 -0.08 -4.53 -13.16
N LEU A 15 0.89 -3.61 -13.28
CA LEU A 15 1.88 -3.30 -12.22
C LEU A 15 1.36 -2.16 -11.32
N GLY A 16 0.34 -2.42 -10.50
CA GLY A 16 -0.17 -1.34 -9.65
C GLY A 16 -1.24 -1.67 -8.63
N TYR A 17 -1.81 -2.87 -8.62
CA TYR A 17 -2.70 -3.30 -7.54
C TYR A 17 -1.88 -3.88 -6.37
N GLY A 18 -0.81 -3.17 -5.98
CA GLY A 18 -0.20 -3.35 -4.68
C GLY A 18 -1.08 -2.63 -3.67
N LEU A 19 -1.49 -3.33 -2.61
CA LEU A 19 -2.13 -2.74 -1.44
C LEU A 19 -1.55 -1.35 -1.17
N THR A 20 -2.37 -0.31 -1.37
CA THR A 20 -1.94 1.06 -1.09
C THR A 20 -2.14 1.27 0.39
N CYS A 21 -1.02 1.36 1.10
CA CYS A 21 -1.02 1.62 2.52
C CYS A 21 -0.55 3.04 2.77
N GLU A 22 -1.31 3.78 3.55
CA GLU A 22 -1.03 5.18 3.89
C GLU A 22 -0.67 5.29 5.36
N ASN A 23 0.15 6.28 5.69
CA ASN A 23 0.49 6.52 7.08
C ASN A 23 -0.72 7.14 7.80
N ALA A 24 -1.15 6.51 8.90
CA ALA A 24 -2.22 6.96 9.76
C ALA A 24 -1.72 7.04 11.22
N ALA A 25 -2.51 7.70 12.06
CA ALA A 25 -2.33 7.76 13.52
C ALA A 25 -3.72 7.77 14.16
N ASP A 26 -3.83 7.21 15.35
CA ASP A 26 -5.08 7.14 16.12
C ASP A 26 -4.86 7.79 17.49
N PRO A 27 -5.15 9.10 17.62
CA PRO A 27 -4.93 9.83 18.86
C PRO A 27 -5.92 9.46 19.96
N ASP A 28 -7.09 8.88 19.63
CA ASP A 28 -8.10 8.49 20.63
C ASP A 28 -7.65 7.28 21.45
N HIS A 29 -6.72 6.49 20.91
CA HIS A 29 -6.13 5.31 21.55
C HIS A 29 -4.63 5.47 21.87
N ASP A 30 -4.08 6.70 21.82
CA ASP A 30 -2.65 6.99 22.01
C ASP A 30 -1.71 6.21 21.05
N ILE A 31 -2.19 5.87 19.84
CA ILE A 31 -1.41 5.13 18.85
C ILE A 31 -0.77 6.10 17.85
N GLY A 32 0.57 6.04 17.81
CA GLY A 32 1.38 6.81 16.87
C GLY A 32 1.30 6.29 15.43
N ASN A 33 2.29 6.66 14.62
CA ASN A 33 2.31 6.35 13.19
C ASN A 33 2.24 4.84 12.88
N TYR A 34 1.14 4.42 12.24
CA TYR A 34 0.94 3.10 11.65
C TYR A 34 0.61 3.23 10.16
N CYS A 35 0.38 2.10 9.49
CA CYS A 35 0.00 2.03 8.09
C CYS A 35 -1.40 1.44 7.97
N ALA A 36 -2.34 2.20 7.42
CA ALA A 36 -3.69 1.76 7.09
C ALA A 36 -3.76 1.46 5.59
N CYS A 37 -4.18 0.25 5.24
CA CYS A 37 -4.27 -0.20 3.86
C CYS A 37 -5.71 -0.19 3.37
N SER A 38 -5.90 -0.01 2.06
CA SER A 38 -7.22 0.06 1.42
C SER A 38 -8.07 -1.21 1.53
N ASP A 39 -7.48 -2.34 1.94
CA ASP A 39 -8.16 -3.61 2.22
C ASP A 39 -8.65 -3.72 3.67
N GLY A 40 -8.49 -2.66 4.47
CA GLY A 40 -8.86 -2.64 5.88
C GLY A 40 -7.84 -3.31 6.80
N THR A 41 -6.63 -3.58 6.32
CA THR A 41 -5.54 -4.09 7.17
C THR A 41 -4.68 -2.96 7.72
N CYS A 42 -4.08 -3.22 8.88
CA CYS A 42 -3.15 -2.30 9.52
C CYS A 42 -1.78 -2.96 9.68
N HIS A 43 -0.73 -2.16 9.51
CA HIS A 43 0.65 -2.61 9.62
C HIS A 43 1.45 -1.60 10.44
N PHE A 44 2.56 -2.05 11.04
CA PHE A 44 3.51 -1.10 11.61
C PHE A 44 4.11 -0.22 10.49
N ARG A 45 4.37 1.05 10.80
CA ARG A 45 5.14 1.90 9.89
C ARG A 45 6.59 1.44 9.88
N SER A 46 7.08 1.00 8.72
CA SER A 46 8.49 0.69 8.54
C SER A 46 9.31 1.97 8.63
N PRO A 47 10.36 2.03 9.46
CA PRO A 47 11.25 3.18 9.49
C PRO A 47 12.05 3.35 8.19
N ARG A 48 12.18 2.28 7.39
CA ARG A 48 12.99 2.28 6.15
C ARG A 48 12.16 2.52 4.89
N THR A 49 10.94 1.98 4.83
CA THR A 49 10.08 2.01 3.62
C THR A 49 8.75 2.72 3.86
N GLY A 50 8.50 3.24 5.08
CA GLY A 50 7.23 3.84 5.44
C GLY A 50 6.11 2.81 5.41
N CYS A 51 5.09 3.06 4.58
CA CYS A 51 3.94 2.18 4.43
C CYS A 51 3.93 1.37 3.13
N ASN A 52 4.80 1.67 2.16
CA ASN A 52 4.82 0.98 0.88
C ASN A 52 6.25 0.50 0.55
N PRO A 53 6.52 -0.82 0.55
CA PRO A 53 5.61 -1.90 0.92
C PRO A 53 5.25 -1.91 2.43
N PRO A 54 4.08 -2.46 2.81
CA PRO A 54 3.69 -2.58 4.20
C PRO A 54 4.59 -3.58 4.95
N SER A 55 4.72 -3.38 6.27
CA SER A 55 5.54 -4.22 7.13
C SER A 55 4.73 -5.36 7.77
N VAL A 56 4.97 -5.68 9.03
CA VAL A 56 4.24 -6.69 9.80
C VAL A 56 2.80 -6.23 10.03
N ARG A 57 1.85 -7.10 9.70
CA ARG A 57 0.41 -6.88 9.95
C ARG A 57 0.13 -6.89 11.45
N VAL A 58 -0.73 -5.97 11.88
CA VAL A 58 -1.22 -5.83 13.25
C VAL A 58 -2.74 -5.71 13.25
N PRO A 59 -3.40 -5.97 14.39
CA PRO A 59 -4.78 -5.55 14.57
C PRO A 59 -4.89 -4.05 14.31
N CYS A 60 -5.91 -3.64 13.55
CA CYS A 60 -6.28 -2.24 13.53
C CYS A 60 -6.83 -1.87 14.91
N PRO A 61 -6.57 -0.64 15.38
CA PRO A 61 -7.28 -0.11 16.53
C PRO A 61 -8.79 0.00 16.27
#